data_AF-A0A7C5K487-F1
#
_entry.id   AF-A0A7C5K487-F1
#
_cell.length_a   1.000
_cell.length_b   1.000
_cell.length_c   1.000
_cell.angle_alpha   90.00
_cell.angle_beta   90.00
_cell.angle_gamma   90.00
#
_symmetry.space_group_name_H-M   'P 1'
#
loop_
_entity.id
_entity.type
_entity.pdbx_description
1 polymer ?
#
loop_
_entity_poly.entity_id
_entity_poly.type
_entity_poly.pdbx_seq_one_letter_code
_entity_poly.pdbx_strand_id
1 'polypeptide(L)'
;ANCVIACPQGLPIGEANKAAVAGNLEPLANLFDICVGCGRCEQVCKKHIPIVDVIHKAALPLVRAEKGMVRVGRGPVRDTEIRNVGAPLVLGTIPGIIAIVGCGNYPNGTKDVYIMAKEFVERKYIVVLTGCGAMDAALYRDEDGKTLYEKYPGDFDGGCIVNIGSCVANAHIHDAAIKVAAIFARRNIRANYAEIADYILNRVGACGVAWGAMSQKAASIASGVNRIGIPVLVGPHGWKYRRAYLGRKDVDEDWMVYDARDSSQVRIEPAPEHLLLAADTLEEAIPLMARLCFRPTDNSMGRQVKLTHYMDLSMKYLGAYPKDWPVFVRGEADLPLAKKEEYLRILKEDYGWDVDLEAKKIISGPIRKMDVGFDATNLEELLKENK
;
A
#
# COMPACT_ATOMS: atom_id res chain seq x y z
N ALA A 1 -30.63 -17.78 8.75
CA ALA A 1 -30.76 -16.34 9.04
C ALA A 1 -29.87 -15.93 10.22
N ASN A 2 -30.11 -16.41 11.45
CA ASN A 2 -29.38 -15.96 12.64
C ASN A 2 -27.84 -16.11 12.55
N CYS A 3 -27.34 -17.23 12.05
CA CYS A 3 -25.89 -17.47 11.91
C CYS A 3 -25.19 -16.50 10.96
N VAL A 4 -25.86 -16.10 9.86
CA VAL A 4 -25.33 -15.12 8.88
C VAL A 4 -25.25 -13.74 9.54
N ILE A 5 -26.32 -13.32 10.22
CA ILE A 5 -26.40 -12.04 10.92
C ILE A 5 -25.35 -11.94 12.04
N ALA A 6 -25.13 -13.02 12.79
CA ALA A 6 -24.15 -13.05 13.87
C ALA A 6 -22.69 -13.16 13.36
N CYS A 7 -22.48 -13.61 12.13
CA CYS A 7 -21.15 -13.75 11.56
C CYS A 7 -20.52 -12.36 11.33
N PRO A 8 -19.31 -12.10 11.85
CA PRO A 8 -18.65 -10.81 11.64
C PRO A 8 -18.32 -10.51 10.18
N GLN A 9 -18.22 -11.56 9.36
CA GLN A 9 -17.97 -11.51 7.91
C GLN A 9 -19.25 -11.68 7.07
N GLY A 10 -20.42 -11.87 7.70
CA GLY A 10 -21.67 -12.08 6.98
C GLY A 10 -21.71 -13.34 6.11
N LEU A 11 -20.94 -14.38 6.44
CA LEU A 11 -20.82 -15.58 5.59
C LEU A 11 -22.17 -16.24 5.32
N PRO A 12 -22.43 -16.74 4.09
CA PRO A 12 -23.69 -17.37 3.68
C PRO A 12 -23.85 -18.82 4.22
N ILE A 13 -23.63 -19.00 5.53
CA ILE A 13 -23.64 -20.28 6.24
C ILE A 13 -24.94 -21.07 6.00
N GLY A 14 -26.08 -20.38 5.95
CA GLY A 14 -27.38 -21.03 5.75
C GLY A 14 -27.52 -21.67 4.37
N GLU A 15 -27.03 -21.01 3.33
CA GLU A 15 -27.04 -21.51 1.95
C GLU A 15 -26.04 -22.64 1.76
N ALA A 16 -24.84 -22.48 2.32
CA ALA A 16 -23.82 -23.53 2.31
C ALA A 16 -24.31 -24.83 2.98
N ASN A 17 -25.01 -24.73 4.12
CA ASN A 17 -25.61 -25.90 4.76
C ASN A 17 -26.73 -26.54 3.92
N LYS A 18 -27.55 -25.75 3.21
CA LYS A 18 -28.58 -26.29 2.32
C LYS A 18 -27.96 -27.07 1.15
N ALA A 19 -26.88 -26.54 0.56
CA ALA A 19 -26.14 -27.23 -0.49
C ALA A 19 -25.54 -28.56 0.02
N ALA A 20 -25.02 -28.56 1.26
CA ALA A 20 -24.47 -29.75 1.89
C ALA A 20 -25.50 -30.87 2.10
N VAL A 21 -26.75 -30.51 2.47
CA VAL A 21 -27.87 -31.48 2.56
C VAL A 21 -28.17 -32.11 1.20
N ALA A 22 -28.00 -31.36 0.11
CA ALA A 22 -28.12 -31.86 -1.26
C ALA A 22 -26.87 -32.63 -1.75
N GLY A 23 -25.89 -32.88 -0.88
CA GLY A 23 -24.66 -33.63 -1.19
C GLY A 23 -23.50 -32.77 -1.71
N ASN A 24 -23.67 -31.46 -1.86
CA ASN A 24 -22.60 -30.55 -2.30
C ASN A 24 -21.92 -29.86 -1.12
N LEU A 25 -20.71 -30.30 -0.77
CA LEU A 25 -19.91 -29.73 0.32
C LEU A 25 -19.04 -28.53 -0.09
N GLU A 26 -18.90 -28.27 -1.39
CA GLU A 26 -18.01 -27.23 -1.91
C GLU A 26 -18.33 -25.83 -1.37
N PRO A 27 -19.61 -25.39 -1.30
CA PRO A 27 -19.92 -24.09 -0.70
C PRO A 27 -19.51 -23.97 0.77
N LEU A 28 -19.55 -25.05 1.55
CA LEU A 28 -19.05 -25.04 2.94
C LEU A 28 -17.53 -25.00 2.98
N ALA A 29 -16.87 -25.79 2.15
CA ALA A 29 -15.41 -25.82 2.08
C ALA A 29 -14.84 -24.44 1.68
N ASN A 30 -15.48 -23.73 0.75
CA ASN A 30 -15.08 -22.40 0.31
C ASN A 30 -15.22 -21.32 1.39
N LEU A 31 -16.04 -21.54 2.44
CA LEU A 31 -16.11 -20.61 3.56
C LEU A 31 -14.89 -20.68 4.48
N PHE A 32 -14.08 -21.75 4.40
CA PHE A 32 -13.00 -21.99 5.35
C PHE A 32 -11.96 -20.86 5.37
N ASP A 33 -11.45 -20.43 4.22
CA ASP A 33 -10.42 -19.37 4.13
C ASP A 33 -10.94 -18.00 4.61
N ILE A 34 -12.24 -17.74 4.48
CA ILE A 34 -12.87 -16.47 4.90
C ILE A 34 -13.29 -16.53 6.39
N CYS A 35 -13.51 -17.73 6.93
CA CYS A 35 -13.98 -17.92 8.29
C CYS A 35 -12.85 -17.70 9.31
N VAL A 36 -13.00 -16.70 10.16
CA VAL A 36 -12.07 -16.41 11.26
C VAL A 36 -12.23 -17.32 12.49
N GLY A 37 -13.01 -18.41 12.39
CA GLY A 37 -13.15 -19.41 13.47
C GLY A 37 -13.74 -18.91 14.79
N CYS A 38 -14.49 -17.81 14.80
CA CYS A 38 -14.87 -17.14 16.06
C CYS A 38 -16.02 -17.77 16.88
N GLY A 39 -16.72 -18.78 16.35
CA GLY A 39 -17.83 -19.46 17.04
C GLY A 39 -19.11 -18.62 17.27
N ARG A 40 -19.17 -17.34 16.89
CA ARG A 40 -20.35 -16.48 17.10
C ARG A 40 -21.62 -17.02 16.45
N CYS A 41 -21.49 -17.67 15.30
CA CYS A 41 -22.61 -18.27 14.58
C CYS A 41 -23.23 -19.46 15.34
N GLU A 42 -22.44 -20.20 16.11
CA GLU A 42 -22.87 -21.37 16.87
C GLU A 42 -23.71 -20.97 18.08
N GLN A 43 -23.34 -19.87 18.74
CA GLN A 43 -24.06 -19.32 19.90
C GLN A 43 -25.52 -18.95 19.60
N VAL A 44 -25.84 -18.64 18.34
CA VAL A 44 -27.19 -18.25 17.90
C VAL A 44 -27.92 -19.38 17.15
N CYS A 45 -27.29 -20.55 17.01
CA CYS A 45 -27.84 -21.67 16.28
C CYS A 45 -28.85 -22.43 17.14
N LYS A 46 -30.16 -22.26 16.87
CA LYS A 46 -31.25 -22.98 17.56
C LYS A 46 -31.21 -24.51 17.41
N LYS A 47 -30.41 -25.01 16.47
CA LYS A 47 -30.21 -26.44 16.23
C LYS A 47 -28.91 -26.97 16.85
N HIS A 48 -28.15 -26.12 17.54
CA HIS A 48 -26.88 -26.46 18.18
C HIS A 48 -25.88 -27.15 17.24
N ILE A 49 -25.89 -26.74 15.96
CA ILE A 49 -24.93 -27.24 14.97
C ILE A 49 -23.56 -26.62 15.28
N PRO A 50 -22.49 -27.43 15.38
CA PRO A 50 -21.12 -26.93 15.50
C PRO A 50 -20.64 -26.45 14.11
N ILE A 51 -21.11 -25.27 13.72
CA ILE A 51 -20.91 -24.70 12.37
C ILE A 51 -19.42 -24.61 12.00
N VAL A 52 -18.56 -24.24 12.94
CA VAL A 52 -17.11 -24.13 12.71
C VAL A 52 -16.53 -25.50 12.41
N ASP A 53 -16.90 -26.53 13.18
CA ASP A 53 -16.43 -27.91 12.93
C ASP A 53 -16.95 -28.44 11.59
N VAL A 54 -18.18 -28.11 11.22
CA VAL A 54 -18.78 -28.49 9.94
C VAL A 54 -18.01 -27.87 8.77
N ILE A 55 -17.65 -26.59 8.86
CA ILE A 55 -16.82 -25.91 7.85
C ILE A 55 -15.44 -26.60 7.75
N HIS A 56 -14.76 -26.82 8.88
CA HIS A 56 -13.46 -27.50 8.90
C HIS A 56 -13.53 -28.93 8.34
N LYS A 57 -14.60 -29.66 8.66
CA LYS A 57 -14.80 -31.02 8.17
C LYS A 57 -15.00 -31.06 6.66
N ALA A 58 -15.78 -30.14 6.11
CA ALA A 58 -15.95 -29.99 4.67
C ALA A 58 -14.64 -29.57 3.98
N ALA A 59 -13.87 -28.68 4.61
CA ALA A 59 -12.60 -28.18 4.11
C ALA A 59 -11.38 -29.06 4.41
N LEU A 60 -11.55 -30.26 4.99
CA LEU A 60 -10.42 -31.11 5.40
C LEU A 60 -9.39 -31.36 4.29
N PRO A 61 -9.76 -31.54 3.00
CA PRO A 61 -8.78 -31.61 1.92
C PRO A 61 -7.95 -30.33 1.76
N LEU A 62 -8.59 -29.16 1.86
CA LEU A 62 -7.94 -27.84 1.79
C LEU A 62 -6.97 -27.65 2.96
N VAL A 63 -7.41 -27.93 4.19
CA VAL A 63 -6.59 -27.86 5.40
C VAL A 63 -5.34 -28.73 5.31
N ARG A 64 -5.47 -29.95 4.75
CA ARG A 64 -4.33 -30.85 4.56
C ARG A 64 -3.33 -30.36 3.49
N ALA A 65 -3.83 -29.61 2.52
CA ALA A 65 -3.04 -29.01 1.45
C ALA A 65 -2.41 -27.66 1.86
N GLU A 66 -2.90 -27.04 2.92
CA GLU A 66 -2.43 -25.75 3.45
C GLU A 66 -1.04 -25.88 4.08
N LYS A 67 -0.02 -25.89 3.22
CA LYS A 67 1.38 -25.97 3.58
C LYS A 67 2.11 -24.83 2.92
N GLY A 68 2.69 -23.92 3.70
CA GLY A 68 3.47 -22.80 3.22
C GLY A 68 4.94 -22.87 3.61
N MET A 69 5.76 -22.01 2.99
CA MET A 69 7.15 -21.76 3.40
C MET A 69 7.34 -20.26 3.64
N VAL A 70 7.50 -19.89 4.90
CA VAL A 70 7.75 -18.51 5.31
C VAL A 70 9.24 -18.34 5.62
N ARG A 71 9.88 -17.32 5.06
CA ARG A 71 11.25 -16.97 5.45
C ARG A 71 11.26 -16.49 6.90
N VAL A 72 12.27 -16.86 7.68
CA VAL A 72 12.41 -16.40 9.07
C VAL A 72 12.44 -14.87 9.15
N GLY A 73 11.87 -14.32 10.22
CA GLY A 73 11.94 -12.89 10.51
C GLY A 73 13.39 -12.44 10.64
N ARG A 74 13.85 -11.61 9.70
CA ARG A 74 15.27 -11.23 9.61
C ARG A 74 15.70 -10.09 10.51
N GLY A 75 14.75 -9.33 11.08
CA GLY A 75 15.03 -8.17 11.91
C GLY A 75 15.34 -6.90 11.11
N PRO A 76 16.21 -6.01 11.61
CA PRO A 76 16.47 -4.71 11.01
C PRO A 76 16.97 -4.74 9.56
N VAL A 77 16.58 -3.72 8.79
CA VAL A 77 17.25 -3.37 7.53
C VAL A 77 18.65 -2.86 7.83
N ARG A 78 19.68 -3.31 7.12
CA ARG A 78 21.07 -2.92 7.39
C ARG A 78 21.39 -1.58 6.76
N ASP A 79 22.31 -0.84 7.36
CA ASP A 79 22.80 0.43 6.79
C ASP A 79 23.37 0.27 5.38
N THR A 80 23.98 -0.88 5.08
CA THR A 80 24.47 -1.19 3.73
C THR A 80 23.33 -1.26 2.72
N GLU A 81 22.18 -1.82 3.09
CA GLU A 81 21.00 -1.85 2.22
C GLU A 81 20.42 -0.44 2.07
N ILE A 82 20.32 0.33 3.16
CA ILE A 82 19.85 1.72 3.11
C ILE A 82 20.72 2.59 2.18
N ARG A 83 22.05 2.41 2.19
CA ARG A 83 22.94 3.12 1.25
C ARG A 83 22.66 2.76 -0.20
N ASN A 84 22.30 1.51 -0.49
CA ASN A 84 21.99 1.05 -1.84
C ASN A 84 20.65 1.62 -2.33
N VAL A 85 19.63 1.65 -1.47
CA VAL A 85 18.27 2.04 -1.88
C VAL A 85 17.89 3.49 -1.59
N GLY A 86 18.69 4.23 -0.81
CA GLY A 86 18.36 5.58 -0.35
C GLY A 86 18.09 6.56 -1.50
N ALA A 87 19.04 6.69 -2.43
CA ALA A 87 18.86 7.53 -3.62
C ALA A 87 17.70 7.03 -4.50
N PRO A 88 17.64 5.75 -4.91
CA PRO A 88 16.54 5.25 -5.72
C PRO A 88 15.15 5.46 -5.12
N LEU A 89 14.98 5.32 -3.80
CA LEU A 89 13.71 5.56 -3.11
C LEU A 89 13.32 7.04 -3.11
N VAL A 90 14.28 7.94 -2.83
CA VAL A 90 14.04 9.38 -2.77
C VAL A 90 13.78 9.98 -4.14
N LEU A 91 14.45 9.46 -5.16
CA LEU A 91 14.23 9.86 -6.55
C LEU A 91 12.97 9.21 -7.15
N GLY A 92 12.47 8.13 -6.53
CA GLY A 92 11.27 7.39 -6.94
C GLY A 92 11.52 6.32 -8.01
N THR A 93 12.77 6.03 -8.35
CA THR A 93 13.13 5.00 -9.35
C THR A 93 12.98 3.59 -8.80
N ILE A 94 13.14 3.42 -7.48
CA ILE A 94 12.41 2.38 -6.75
C ILE A 94 11.03 2.98 -6.43
N PRO A 95 9.93 2.39 -6.92
CA PRO A 95 8.61 3.01 -6.85
C PRO A 95 8.12 3.29 -5.42
N GLY A 96 8.56 2.48 -4.45
CA GLY A 96 8.32 2.71 -3.04
C GLY A 96 8.46 1.45 -2.20
N ILE A 97 8.22 1.62 -0.90
CA ILE A 97 8.16 0.53 0.08
C ILE A 97 6.70 0.16 0.32
N ILE A 98 6.36 -1.12 0.16
CA ILE A 98 5.04 -1.66 0.47
C ILE A 98 5.16 -2.54 1.71
N ALA A 99 4.54 -2.11 2.80
CA ALA A 99 4.60 -2.81 4.08
C ALA A 99 3.29 -3.53 4.38
N ILE A 100 3.21 -4.83 4.08
CA ILE A 100 2.02 -5.67 4.34
C ILE A 100 2.13 -6.28 5.74
N VAL A 101 1.33 -5.76 6.66
CA VAL A 101 1.44 -6.02 8.10
C VAL A 101 0.08 -6.34 8.71
N GLY A 102 0.04 -6.71 9.98
CA GLY A 102 -1.20 -6.73 10.75
C GLY A 102 -1.77 -8.13 10.98
N CYS A 103 -3.09 -8.18 11.12
CA CYS A 103 -3.84 -9.34 11.62
C CYS A 103 -4.57 -10.08 10.49
N GLY A 104 -5.03 -11.30 10.76
CA GLY A 104 -5.73 -12.16 9.79
C GLY A 104 -7.24 -11.94 9.65
N ASN A 105 -7.78 -10.76 9.95
CA ASN A 105 -9.22 -10.48 9.84
C ASN A 105 -9.60 -9.92 8.46
N TYR A 106 -9.24 -10.66 7.41
CA TYR A 106 -9.40 -10.23 6.01
C TYR A 106 -10.87 -10.28 5.57
N PRO A 107 -11.29 -9.42 4.62
CA PRO A 107 -12.66 -9.43 4.09
C PRO A 107 -12.96 -10.65 3.20
N ASN A 108 -11.96 -11.14 2.46
CA ASN A 108 -12.16 -12.18 1.44
C ASN A 108 -11.10 -13.29 1.49
N GLY A 109 -10.72 -13.68 2.71
CA GLY A 109 -9.75 -14.76 2.92
C GLY A 109 -8.29 -14.32 2.84
N THR A 110 -7.38 -15.28 2.98
CA THR A 110 -5.95 -15.01 3.22
C THR A 110 -5.17 -14.76 1.92
N LYS A 111 -5.75 -15.07 0.75
CA LYS A 111 -5.08 -14.93 -0.55
C LYS A 111 -4.81 -13.50 -0.95
N ASP A 112 -5.60 -12.55 -0.45
CA ASP A 112 -5.47 -11.14 -0.80
C ASP A 112 -4.07 -10.60 -0.51
N VAL A 113 -3.51 -10.91 0.66
CA VAL A 113 -2.15 -10.43 1.02
C VAL A 113 -1.06 -11.05 0.15
N TYR A 114 -1.26 -12.29 -0.34
CA TYR A 114 -0.37 -12.90 -1.34
C TYR A 114 -0.45 -12.16 -2.68
N ILE A 115 -1.66 -11.84 -3.16
CA ILE A 115 -1.86 -11.13 -4.43
C ILE A 115 -1.25 -9.73 -4.35
N MET A 116 -1.51 -9.00 -3.27
CA MET A 116 -0.90 -7.69 -3.02
C MET A 116 0.63 -7.77 -3.03
N ALA A 117 1.22 -8.71 -2.29
CA ALA A 117 2.67 -8.86 -2.25
C ALA A 117 3.26 -9.22 -3.64
N LYS A 118 2.63 -10.15 -4.35
CA LYS A 118 3.03 -10.58 -5.70
C LYS A 118 3.01 -9.43 -6.70
N GLU A 119 1.93 -8.66 -6.72
CA GLU A 119 1.75 -7.59 -7.69
C GLU A 119 2.84 -6.52 -7.53
N PHE A 120 3.17 -6.16 -6.30
CA PHE A 120 4.14 -5.11 -6.03
C PHE A 120 5.60 -5.58 -6.16
N VAL A 121 5.92 -6.83 -5.83
CA VAL A 121 7.27 -7.35 -6.04
C VAL A 121 7.59 -7.52 -7.53
N GLU A 122 6.62 -7.96 -8.35
CA GLU A 122 6.78 -8.06 -9.81
C GLU A 122 7.02 -6.70 -10.46
N ARG A 123 6.52 -5.63 -9.82
CA ARG A 123 6.70 -4.23 -10.22
C ARG A 123 7.88 -3.53 -9.55
N LYS A 124 8.83 -4.30 -8.99
CA LYS A 124 10.08 -3.78 -8.41
C LYS A 124 9.90 -2.83 -7.22
N TYR A 125 8.77 -2.89 -6.51
CA TYR A 125 8.68 -2.27 -5.18
C TYR A 125 9.50 -3.08 -4.16
N ILE A 126 9.89 -2.43 -3.06
CA ILE A 126 10.43 -3.14 -1.89
C ILE A 126 9.24 -3.62 -1.08
N VAL A 127 9.01 -4.93 -1.02
CA VAL A 127 7.87 -5.49 -0.28
C VAL A 127 8.36 -6.06 1.04
N VAL A 128 7.87 -5.51 2.14
CA VAL A 128 8.18 -5.97 3.49
C VAL A 128 6.93 -6.51 4.17
N LEU A 129 7.06 -7.61 4.91
CA LEU A 129 5.96 -8.24 5.62
C LEU A 129 6.30 -8.46 7.09
N THR A 130 5.27 -8.42 7.95
CA THR A 130 5.36 -8.83 9.37
C THR A 130 4.10 -9.55 9.83
N GLY A 131 4.20 -10.26 10.95
CA GLY A 131 3.04 -10.79 11.67
C GLY A 131 2.22 -11.79 10.86
N CYS A 132 0.89 -11.72 10.98
CA CYS A 132 -0.02 -12.64 10.30
C CYS A 132 0.10 -12.51 8.77
N GLY A 133 0.18 -11.27 8.25
CA GLY A 133 0.34 -11.05 6.81
C GLY A 133 1.58 -11.74 6.22
N ALA A 134 2.69 -11.81 6.96
CA ALA A 134 3.87 -12.54 6.54
C ALA A 134 3.65 -14.06 6.47
N MET A 135 2.84 -14.62 7.37
CA MET A 135 2.49 -16.04 7.42
C MET A 135 1.50 -16.39 6.31
N ASP A 136 0.43 -15.61 6.18
CA ASP A 136 -0.67 -15.86 5.25
C ASP A 136 -0.21 -15.76 3.79
N ALA A 137 0.65 -14.79 3.48
CA ALA A 137 1.26 -14.68 2.15
C ALA A 137 2.15 -15.89 1.78
N ALA A 138 2.59 -16.69 2.77
CA ALA A 138 3.40 -17.88 2.55
C ALA A 138 2.59 -19.15 2.21
N LEU A 139 1.26 -19.12 2.40
CA LEU A 139 0.39 -20.28 2.19
C LEU A 139 0.17 -20.61 0.72
N TYR A 140 0.45 -19.65 -0.16
CA TYR A 140 0.18 -19.74 -1.59
C TYR A 140 1.46 -19.95 -2.40
N ARG A 141 1.29 -20.63 -3.53
CA ARG A 141 2.34 -20.93 -4.50
C ARG A 141 1.97 -20.37 -5.87
N ASP A 142 2.99 -20.10 -6.67
CA ASP A 142 2.82 -19.82 -8.09
C ASP A 142 2.68 -21.11 -8.92
N GLU A 143 2.64 -20.94 -10.24
CA GLU A 143 2.51 -22.03 -11.22
C GLU A 143 3.69 -23.03 -11.14
N ASP A 144 4.87 -22.57 -10.70
CA ASP A 144 6.06 -23.41 -10.49
C ASP A 144 6.08 -24.10 -9.12
N GLY A 145 5.01 -23.93 -8.31
CA GLY A 145 4.92 -24.50 -6.98
C GLY A 145 5.78 -23.79 -5.92
N LYS A 146 6.26 -22.57 -6.19
CA LYS A 146 7.10 -21.79 -5.27
C LYS A 146 6.29 -20.74 -4.54
N THR A 147 6.57 -20.55 -3.26
CA THR A 147 6.08 -19.40 -2.50
C THR A 147 6.79 -18.11 -2.91
N LEU A 148 6.22 -16.96 -2.53
CA LEU A 148 6.88 -15.66 -2.74
C LEU A 148 8.28 -15.61 -2.11
N TYR A 149 8.46 -16.23 -0.95
CA TYR A 149 9.74 -16.26 -0.25
C TYR A 149 10.80 -17.13 -0.91
N GLU A 150 10.39 -18.12 -1.70
CA GLU A 150 11.30 -18.98 -2.49
C GLU A 150 11.64 -18.34 -3.83
N LYS A 151 10.68 -17.63 -4.44
CA LYS A 151 10.83 -17.02 -5.75
C LYS A 151 11.66 -15.74 -5.73
N TYR A 152 11.42 -14.88 -4.74
CA TYR A 152 12.02 -13.55 -4.69
C TYR A 152 13.15 -13.48 -3.64
N PRO A 153 14.22 -12.70 -3.90
CA PRO A 153 15.23 -12.40 -2.88
C PRO A 153 14.61 -11.69 -1.67
N GLY A 154 15.34 -11.64 -0.55
CA GLY A 154 14.85 -10.99 0.69
C GLY A 154 15.81 -9.98 1.24
N ASP A 155 16.61 -9.41 0.36
CA ASP A 155 17.30 -8.14 0.53
C ASP A 155 16.26 -7.01 0.60
N PHE A 156 16.60 -5.90 1.24
CA PHE A 156 15.77 -4.70 1.20
C PHE A 156 16.08 -3.91 -0.08
N ASP A 157 15.51 -4.35 -1.21
CA ASP A 157 15.69 -3.76 -2.54
C ASP A 157 14.47 -3.97 -3.45
N GLY A 158 14.41 -3.28 -4.59
CA GLY A 158 13.31 -3.33 -5.54
C GLY A 158 13.12 -4.72 -6.14
N GLY A 159 11.94 -5.29 -5.95
CA GLY A 159 11.59 -6.64 -6.40
C GLY A 159 12.03 -7.75 -5.44
N CYS A 160 12.16 -7.41 -4.16
CA CYS A 160 12.41 -8.36 -3.08
C CYS A 160 11.21 -8.49 -2.12
N ILE A 161 11.09 -9.67 -1.51
CA ILE A 161 10.09 -10.00 -0.47
C ILE A 161 10.83 -10.22 0.85
N VAL A 162 10.53 -9.41 1.86
CA VAL A 162 11.26 -9.41 3.12
C VAL A 162 10.34 -9.67 4.30
N ASN A 163 10.47 -10.83 4.96
CA ASN A 163 9.85 -11.01 6.28
C ASN A 163 10.72 -10.34 7.35
N ILE A 164 10.28 -9.19 7.85
CA ILE A 164 10.98 -8.44 8.90
C ILE A 164 10.84 -9.12 10.26
N GLY A 165 9.70 -9.76 10.54
CA GLY A 165 9.49 -10.56 11.74
C GLY A 165 8.07 -10.47 12.32
N SER A 166 7.97 -10.59 13.65
CA SER A 166 6.69 -10.52 14.36
C SER A 166 6.11 -9.10 14.39
N CYS A 167 4.94 -8.91 15.00
CA CYS A 167 4.27 -7.60 15.05
C CYS A 167 5.14 -6.48 15.66
N VAL A 168 6.04 -6.78 16.61
CA VAL A 168 6.94 -5.78 17.20
C VAL A 168 8.06 -5.37 16.25
N ALA A 169 8.37 -6.21 15.25
CA ALA A 169 9.38 -5.94 14.23
C ALA A 169 8.93 -4.85 13.23
N ASN A 170 7.67 -4.40 13.28
CA ASN A 170 7.23 -3.20 12.56
C ASN A 170 8.04 -1.95 12.93
N ALA A 171 8.66 -1.93 14.12
CA ALA A 171 9.63 -0.91 14.49
C ALA A 171 10.80 -0.82 13.50
N HIS A 172 11.21 -1.92 12.87
CA HIS A 172 12.28 -1.93 11.88
C HIS A 172 11.87 -1.37 10.52
N ILE A 173 10.57 -1.43 10.18
CA ILE A 173 10.02 -0.78 8.98
C ILE A 173 10.02 0.75 9.20
N HIS A 174 9.55 1.17 10.37
CA HIS A 174 9.60 2.56 10.80
C HIS A 174 11.04 3.10 10.85
N ASP A 175 11.97 2.32 11.41
CA ASP A 175 13.40 2.62 11.47
C ASP A 175 14.05 2.67 10.07
N ALA A 176 13.65 1.81 9.13
CA ALA A 176 14.17 1.85 7.76
C ALA A 176 13.90 3.20 7.09
N ALA A 177 12.68 3.76 7.24
CA ALA A 177 12.35 5.09 6.72
C ALA A 177 13.15 6.21 7.40
N ILE A 178 13.32 6.14 8.73
CA ILE A 178 14.18 7.07 9.47
C ILE A 178 15.64 6.99 8.99
N LYS A 179 16.16 5.78 8.77
CA LYS A 179 17.53 5.58 8.27
C LYS A 179 17.72 6.09 6.86
N VAL A 180 16.70 6.09 6.00
CA VAL A 180 16.81 6.78 4.70
C VAL A 180 17.10 8.27 4.93
N ALA A 181 16.34 8.95 5.79
CA ALA A 181 16.61 10.35 6.13
C ALA A 181 17.99 10.56 6.79
N ALA A 182 18.36 9.67 7.72
CA ALA A 182 19.58 9.81 8.51
C ALA A 182 20.88 9.44 7.75
N ILE A 183 20.85 8.38 6.93
CA ILE A 183 22.04 7.85 6.26
C ILE A 183 22.20 8.49 4.89
N PHE A 184 21.13 8.54 4.09
CA PHE A 184 21.19 9.08 2.73
C PHE A 184 21.17 10.61 2.75
N ALA A 185 20.21 11.21 3.44
CA ALA A 185 20.11 12.68 3.53
C ALA A 185 20.89 13.31 4.68
N ARG A 186 21.59 12.50 5.49
CA ARG A 186 22.45 12.95 6.60
C ARG A 186 21.72 13.84 7.61
N ARG A 187 20.40 13.68 7.78
CA ARG A 187 19.62 14.43 8.76
C ARG A 187 19.90 13.93 10.17
N ASN A 188 19.98 14.85 11.14
CA ASN A 188 20.18 14.48 12.54
C ASN A 188 18.88 13.87 13.10
N ILE A 189 18.97 12.72 13.76
CA ILE A 189 17.81 12.02 14.35
C ILE A 189 17.59 12.35 15.83
N ARG A 190 18.58 12.95 16.50
CA ARG A 190 18.50 13.21 17.94
C ARG A 190 17.52 14.36 18.22
N ALA A 191 16.42 14.03 18.90
CA ALA A 191 15.38 14.99 19.28
C ALA A 191 14.81 15.81 18.11
N ASN A 192 14.78 15.21 16.91
CA ASN A 192 14.47 15.91 15.67
C ASN A 192 13.33 15.25 14.88
N TYR A 193 12.29 14.84 15.59
CA TYR A 193 11.25 13.99 15.02
C TYR A 193 10.47 14.68 13.88
N ALA A 194 10.20 15.98 14.01
CA ALA A 194 9.42 16.75 13.03
C ALA A 194 10.13 16.81 11.67
N GLU A 195 11.41 17.19 11.64
CA GLU A 195 12.20 17.25 10.40
C GLU A 195 12.29 15.87 9.72
N ILE A 196 12.46 14.80 10.51
CA ILE A 196 12.53 13.44 9.94
C ILE A 196 11.18 13.02 9.36
N ALA A 197 10.07 13.32 10.04
CA ALA A 197 8.72 13.04 9.55
C ALA A 197 8.42 13.83 8.28
N ASP A 198 8.76 15.12 8.24
CA ASP A 198 8.60 15.99 7.09
C ASP A 198 9.42 15.52 5.89
N TYR A 199 10.68 15.12 6.12
CA TYR A 199 11.51 14.53 5.08
C TYR A 199 10.88 13.27 4.48
N ILE A 200 10.37 12.36 5.32
CA ILE A 200 9.74 11.11 4.85
C ILE A 200 8.45 11.42 4.08
N LEU A 201 7.61 12.31 4.59
CA LEU A 201 6.36 12.73 3.96
C LEU A 201 6.59 13.32 2.56
N ASN A 202 7.61 14.16 2.41
CA ASN A 202 7.87 14.86 1.16
C ASN A 202 8.70 14.05 0.15
N ARG A 203 9.47 13.04 0.61
CA ARG A 203 10.55 12.46 -0.22
C ARG A 203 10.59 10.94 -0.27
N VAL A 204 10.05 10.22 0.71
CA VAL A 204 10.20 8.76 0.79
C VAL A 204 8.89 8.05 0.44
N GLY A 205 8.82 7.54 -0.79
CA GLY A 205 7.66 6.78 -1.27
C GLY A 205 7.45 5.50 -0.49
N ALA A 206 6.36 5.41 0.26
CA ALA A 206 5.99 4.24 1.05
C ALA A 206 4.49 4.18 1.29
N CYS A 207 3.95 2.97 1.45
CA CYS A 207 2.58 2.69 1.87
C CYS A 207 2.56 1.48 2.81
N GLY A 208 1.97 1.65 3.99
CA GLY A 208 1.61 0.55 4.88
C GLY A 208 0.28 -0.06 4.48
N VAL A 209 0.12 -1.37 4.70
CA VAL A 209 -1.11 -2.10 4.43
C VAL A 209 -1.43 -3.00 5.61
N ALA A 210 -2.56 -2.76 6.26
CA ALA A 210 -3.11 -3.62 7.30
C ALA A 210 -4.48 -4.15 6.86
N TRP A 211 -4.48 -5.01 5.84
CA TRP A 211 -5.68 -5.51 5.17
C TRP A 211 -6.67 -6.17 6.13
N GLY A 212 -6.16 -7.01 7.04
CA GLY A 212 -6.98 -7.69 8.04
C GLY A 212 -6.94 -7.03 9.43
N ALA A 213 -6.79 -5.70 9.54
CA ALA A 213 -6.64 -5.05 10.84
C ALA A 213 -7.83 -5.31 11.79
N MET A 214 -7.55 -5.83 12.99
CA MET A 214 -8.58 -6.04 14.04
C MET A 214 -8.17 -5.62 15.46
N SER A 215 -6.86 -5.57 15.76
CA SER A 215 -6.36 -5.34 17.12
C SER A 215 -6.05 -3.87 17.39
N GLN A 216 -6.14 -3.44 18.65
CA GLN A 216 -5.68 -2.11 19.08
C GLN A 216 -4.20 -1.88 18.76
N LYS A 217 -3.39 -2.95 18.73
CA LYS A 217 -1.99 -2.90 18.27
C LYS A 217 -1.88 -2.40 16.83
N ALA A 218 -2.72 -2.90 15.92
CA ALA A 218 -2.72 -2.47 14.52
C ALA A 218 -3.02 -0.97 14.41
N ALA A 219 -4.01 -0.45 15.16
CA ALA A 219 -4.30 0.98 15.20
C ALA A 219 -3.13 1.83 15.73
N SER A 220 -2.44 1.34 16.77
CA SER A 220 -1.25 2.03 17.31
C SER A 220 -0.05 2.02 16.35
N ILE A 221 0.17 0.90 15.64
CA ILE A 221 1.25 0.78 14.64
C ILE A 221 0.97 1.72 13.46
N ALA A 222 -0.26 1.72 12.94
CA ALA A 222 -0.67 2.63 11.87
C ALA A 222 -0.49 4.09 12.28
N SER A 223 -0.96 4.46 13.48
CA SER A 223 -0.78 5.82 14.01
C SER A 223 0.69 6.22 14.15
N GLY A 224 1.55 5.27 14.54
CA GLY A 224 2.99 5.50 14.64
C GLY A 224 3.65 5.83 13.31
N VAL A 225 3.35 5.05 12.25
CA VAL A 225 3.92 5.31 10.91
C VAL A 225 3.27 6.53 10.24
N ASN A 226 2.00 6.82 10.51
CA ASN A 226 1.37 8.06 10.04
C ASN A 226 2.07 9.30 10.60
N ARG A 227 2.53 9.24 11.85
CA ARG A 227 3.22 10.35 12.51
C ARG A 227 4.58 10.67 11.87
N ILE A 228 5.20 9.73 11.13
CA ILE A 228 6.37 9.99 10.28
C ILE A 228 6.02 10.20 8.80
N GLY A 229 4.78 10.52 8.47
CA GLY A 229 4.39 10.83 7.09
C GLY A 229 4.22 9.62 6.17
N ILE A 230 4.08 8.40 6.72
CA ILE A 230 3.82 7.21 5.90
C ILE A 230 2.31 6.92 5.89
N PRO A 231 1.68 6.87 4.71
CA PRO A 231 0.27 6.53 4.58
C PRO A 231 0.02 5.04 4.82
N VAL A 232 -1.17 4.72 5.33
CA VAL A 232 -1.61 3.36 5.65
C VAL A 232 -2.98 3.09 5.05
N LEU A 233 -3.07 2.01 4.28
CA LEU A 233 -4.32 1.44 3.81
C LEU A 233 -4.76 0.31 4.75
N VAL A 234 -6.01 0.31 5.17
CA VAL A 234 -6.62 -0.78 5.93
C VAL A 234 -7.72 -1.44 5.10
N GLY A 235 -8.01 -2.72 5.35
CA GLY A 235 -9.18 -3.34 4.74
C GLY A 235 -10.48 -2.83 5.37
N PRO A 236 -11.65 -3.26 4.87
CA PRO A 236 -12.93 -2.67 5.20
C PRO A 236 -13.23 -2.72 6.69
N HIS A 237 -12.87 -3.81 7.38
CA HIS A 237 -13.05 -3.90 8.84
C HIS A 237 -12.28 -2.84 9.65
N GLY A 238 -11.26 -2.20 9.05
CA GLY A 238 -10.54 -1.08 9.64
C GLY A 238 -11.40 0.17 9.88
N TRP A 239 -12.54 0.34 9.19
CA TRP A 239 -13.46 1.46 9.46
C TRP A 239 -13.91 1.50 10.93
N LYS A 240 -13.97 0.33 11.58
CA LYS A 240 -14.40 0.14 12.97
C LYS A 240 -13.47 0.82 13.99
N TYR A 241 -12.28 1.30 13.58
CA TYR A 241 -11.41 2.15 14.40
C TYR A 241 -11.90 3.61 14.51
N ARG A 242 -12.96 3.98 13.81
CA ARG A 242 -13.73 5.24 13.93
C ARG A 242 -13.05 6.52 13.42
N ARG A 243 -11.76 6.49 13.08
CA ARG A 243 -11.03 7.67 12.61
C ARG A 243 -10.13 7.31 11.44
N ALA A 244 -10.26 8.08 10.37
CA ALA A 244 -9.42 8.08 9.18
C ALA A 244 -8.72 9.45 9.05
N TYR A 245 -7.68 9.52 8.22
CA TYR A 245 -6.94 10.74 7.92
C TYR A 245 -6.98 10.99 6.42
N LEU A 246 -8.04 11.65 5.98
CA LEU A 246 -8.32 11.89 4.58
C LEU A 246 -7.99 13.35 4.25
N GLY A 247 -7.06 13.58 3.33
CA GLY A 247 -6.88 14.90 2.71
C GLY A 247 -8.00 15.24 1.73
N ARG A 248 -8.18 16.53 1.48
CA ARG A 248 -9.16 17.09 0.55
C ARG A 248 -8.45 17.57 -0.71
N LYS A 249 -8.40 16.72 -1.74
CA LYS A 249 -7.80 17.09 -3.03
C LYS A 249 -8.52 18.22 -3.78
N ASP A 250 -9.74 18.54 -3.37
CA ASP A 250 -10.57 19.63 -3.88
C ASP A 250 -10.20 21.01 -3.31
N VAL A 251 -9.36 21.07 -2.25
CA VAL A 251 -8.93 22.31 -1.60
C VAL A 251 -7.48 22.58 -1.94
N ASP A 252 -7.23 23.54 -2.81
CA ASP A 252 -5.89 23.84 -3.29
C ASP A 252 -4.95 24.31 -2.15
N GLU A 253 -5.51 25.01 -1.16
CA GLU A 253 -4.78 25.55 -0.01
C GLU A 253 -4.23 24.46 0.93
N ASP A 254 -4.87 23.28 0.97
CA ASP A 254 -4.41 22.13 1.76
C ASP A 254 -3.15 21.47 1.17
N TRP A 255 -2.78 21.84 -0.08
CA TRP A 255 -1.64 21.29 -0.81
C TRP A 255 -0.54 22.33 -1.06
N MET A 256 -0.35 23.25 -0.12
CA MET A 256 0.74 24.22 -0.14
C MET A 256 1.87 23.78 0.79
N VAL A 257 3.10 23.75 0.29
CA VAL A 257 4.32 23.52 1.09
C VAL A 257 5.32 24.62 0.84
N TYR A 258 6.31 24.77 1.70
CA TYR A 258 7.40 25.70 1.49
C TYR A 258 8.53 25.07 0.68
N ASP A 259 9.22 25.89 -0.11
CA ASP A 259 10.56 25.58 -0.59
C ASP A 259 11.61 26.14 0.37
N ALA A 260 12.35 25.26 1.05
CA ALA A 260 13.34 25.66 2.06
C ALA A 260 14.52 26.47 1.49
N ARG A 261 14.68 26.52 0.15
CA ARG A 261 15.74 27.30 -0.49
C ARG A 261 15.49 28.80 -0.43
N ASP A 262 14.24 29.23 -0.63
CA ASP A 262 13.84 30.63 -0.80
C ASP A 262 12.60 31.04 0.01
N SER A 263 12.04 30.11 0.81
CA SER A 263 10.85 30.30 1.65
C SER A 263 9.56 30.57 0.87
N SER A 264 9.53 30.33 -0.44
CA SER A 264 8.32 30.48 -1.26
C SER A 264 7.31 29.37 -0.94
N GLN A 265 6.02 29.70 -1.03
CA GLN A 265 4.95 28.71 -0.97
C GLN A 265 4.70 28.14 -2.36
N VAL A 266 4.75 26.81 -2.47
CA VAL A 266 4.59 26.06 -3.71
C VAL A 266 3.43 25.08 -3.55
N ARG A 267 2.50 25.13 -4.50
CA ARG A 267 1.42 24.15 -4.61
C ARG A 267 1.97 22.80 -5.08
N ILE A 268 1.67 21.73 -4.36
CA ILE A 268 2.02 20.35 -4.71
C ILE A 268 0.79 19.54 -5.09
N GLU A 269 1.04 18.40 -5.71
CA GLU A 269 0.06 17.35 -5.94
C GLU A 269 -0.33 16.63 -4.62
N PRO A 270 -1.53 16.02 -4.53
CA PRO A 270 -1.97 15.26 -3.36
C PRO A 270 -1.21 13.94 -3.20
N ALA A 271 0.04 14.01 -2.73
CA ALA A 271 1.01 12.92 -2.75
C ALA A 271 1.75 12.77 -1.40
N PRO A 272 1.25 11.94 -0.46
CA PRO A 272 0.03 11.15 -0.52
C PRO A 272 -1.24 11.95 -0.15
N GLU A 273 -2.40 11.61 -0.74
CA GLU A 273 -3.67 12.28 -0.39
C GLU A 273 -4.15 11.97 1.03
N HIS A 274 -3.92 10.74 1.50
CA HIS A 274 -4.46 10.26 2.77
C HIS A 274 -3.34 9.64 3.59
N LEU A 275 -3.38 9.82 4.91
CA LEU A 275 -2.49 9.10 5.82
C LEU A 275 -3.12 7.82 6.34
N LEU A 276 -4.44 7.75 6.47
CA LEU A 276 -5.14 6.54 6.90
C LEU A 276 -6.48 6.45 6.18
N LEU A 277 -6.65 5.44 5.33
CA LEU A 277 -7.87 5.16 4.60
C LEU A 277 -8.23 3.67 4.65
N ALA A 278 -9.50 3.37 4.48
CA ALA A 278 -9.97 2.01 4.23
C ALA A 278 -10.25 1.83 2.73
N ALA A 279 -9.98 0.64 2.20
CA ALA A 279 -10.46 0.20 0.89
C ALA A 279 -11.34 -1.03 1.06
N ASP A 280 -12.37 -1.16 0.21
CA ASP A 280 -13.38 -2.21 0.37
C ASP A 280 -12.99 -3.51 -0.32
N THR A 281 -12.32 -3.42 -1.48
CA THR A 281 -11.92 -4.58 -2.28
C THR A 281 -10.43 -4.58 -2.62
N LEU A 282 -9.92 -5.76 -2.99
CA LEU A 282 -8.54 -5.95 -3.41
C LEU A 282 -8.22 -5.12 -4.68
N GLU A 283 -9.17 -5.09 -5.62
CA GLU A 283 -9.09 -4.39 -6.89
C GLU A 283 -8.94 -2.88 -6.71
N GLU A 284 -9.61 -2.32 -5.70
CA GLU A 284 -9.48 -0.92 -5.31
C GLU A 284 -8.19 -0.65 -4.54
N ALA A 285 -7.85 -1.54 -3.60
CA ALA A 285 -6.70 -1.36 -2.72
C ALA A 285 -5.36 -1.32 -3.47
N ILE A 286 -5.19 -2.16 -4.50
CA ILE A 286 -3.92 -2.28 -5.22
C ILE A 286 -3.51 -0.98 -5.93
N PRO A 287 -4.35 -0.35 -6.79
CA PRO A 287 -4.01 0.95 -7.38
C PRO A 287 -3.81 2.04 -6.32
N LEU A 288 -4.58 2.04 -5.23
CA LEU A 288 -4.43 3.00 -4.14
C LEU A 288 -3.07 2.87 -3.44
N MET A 289 -2.57 1.65 -3.21
CA MET A 289 -1.24 1.42 -2.64
C MET A 289 -0.13 2.04 -3.50
N ALA A 290 -0.23 1.94 -4.83
CA ALA A 290 0.73 2.56 -5.75
C ALA A 290 0.63 4.09 -5.71
N ARG A 291 -0.60 4.61 -5.72
CA ARG A 291 -0.90 6.05 -5.61
C ARG A 291 -0.32 6.68 -4.34
N LEU A 292 -0.41 5.99 -3.21
CA LEU A 292 0.09 6.49 -1.92
C LEU A 292 1.62 6.51 -1.84
N CYS A 293 2.33 5.93 -2.81
CA CYS A 293 3.80 6.01 -2.89
C CYS A 293 4.31 7.26 -3.63
N PHE A 294 3.45 8.06 -4.28
CA PHE A 294 3.86 9.31 -4.92
C PHE A 294 4.39 10.31 -3.89
N ARG A 295 5.41 11.07 -4.26
CA ARG A 295 5.99 12.11 -3.41
C ARG A 295 6.28 13.37 -4.22
N PRO A 296 6.11 14.58 -3.65
CA PRO A 296 6.36 15.83 -4.37
C PRO A 296 7.77 15.92 -4.97
N THR A 297 8.76 15.30 -4.33
CA THR A 297 10.16 15.41 -4.78
C THR A 297 10.62 14.28 -5.69
N ASP A 298 9.72 13.44 -6.22
CA ASP A 298 10.11 12.44 -7.22
C ASP A 298 10.82 13.11 -8.40
N ASN A 299 11.90 12.54 -8.91
CA ASN A 299 12.47 13.03 -10.17
C ASN A 299 11.59 12.58 -11.35
N SER A 300 11.86 13.07 -12.56
CA SER A 300 10.99 12.71 -13.71
C SER A 300 11.00 11.22 -14.03
N MET A 301 12.14 10.54 -13.89
CA MET A 301 12.22 9.10 -14.11
C MET A 301 11.42 8.31 -13.06
N GLY A 302 11.53 8.68 -11.79
CA GLY A 302 10.79 8.06 -10.70
C GLY A 302 9.29 8.33 -10.80
N ARG A 303 8.91 9.57 -11.14
CA ARG A 303 7.52 9.93 -11.40
C ARG A 303 6.93 9.13 -12.55
N GLN A 304 7.69 8.97 -13.63
CA GLN A 304 7.32 8.14 -14.77
C GLN A 304 7.09 6.69 -14.38
N VAL A 305 7.98 6.11 -13.58
CA VAL A 305 7.83 4.72 -13.07
C VAL A 305 6.57 4.60 -12.22
N LYS A 306 6.34 5.51 -11.27
CA LYS A 306 5.15 5.49 -10.40
C LYS A 306 3.85 5.67 -11.18
N LEU A 307 3.81 6.61 -12.15
CA LEU A 307 2.68 6.79 -13.06
C LEU A 307 2.41 5.55 -13.88
N THR A 308 3.45 4.92 -14.42
CA THR A 308 3.34 3.68 -15.19
C THR A 308 2.63 2.61 -14.37
N HIS A 309 3.09 2.38 -13.13
CA HIS A 309 2.49 1.37 -12.26
C HIS A 309 1.08 1.74 -11.82
N TYR A 310 0.84 2.97 -11.41
CA TYR A 310 -0.49 3.40 -10.96
C TYR A 310 -1.54 3.27 -12.05
N MET A 311 -1.24 3.76 -13.26
CA MET A 311 -2.15 3.70 -14.39
C MET A 311 -2.37 2.26 -14.87
N ASP A 312 -1.32 1.45 -14.96
CA ASP A 312 -1.42 0.04 -15.36
C ASP A 312 -2.20 -0.79 -14.34
N LEU A 313 -1.97 -0.58 -13.04
CA LEU A 313 -2.74 -1.24 -11.98
C LEU A 313 -4.21 -0.85 -12.02
N SER A 314 -4.52 0.43 -12.19
CA SER A 314 -5.91 0.89 -12.34
C SER A 314 -6.56 0.28 -13.58
N MET A 315 -5.86 0.21 -14.71
CA MET A 315 -6.39 -0.43 -15.91
C MET A 315 -6.63 -1.93 -15.72
N LYS A 316 -5.68 -2.63 -15.07
CA LYS A 316 -5.76 -4.08 -14.81
C LYS A 316 -6.90 -4.46 -13.86
N TYR A 317 -7.08 -3.70 -12.77
CA TYR A 317 -8.01 -4.05 -11.71
C TYR A 317 -9.35 -3.31 -11.78
N LEU A 318 -9.39 -2.11 -12.35
CA LEU A 318 -10.59 -1.25 -12.44
C LEU A 318 -11.05 -0.99 -13.89
N GLY A 319 -10.29 -1.43 -14.90
CA GLY A 319 -10.67 -1.32 -16.32
C GLY A 319 -10.62 0.10 -16.88
N ALA A 320 -10.05 1.06 -16.15
CA ALA A 320 -9.97 2.46 -16.57
C ALA A 320 -8.71 3.15 -16.03
N TYR A 321 -8.26 4.19 -16.74
CA TYR A 321 -7.24 5.08 -16.21
C TYR A 321 -7.78 5.89 -15.01
N PRO A 322 -6.97 6.14 -13.97
CA PRO A 322 -7.42 6.90 -12.82
C PRO A 322 -7.70 8.35 -13.20
N LYS A 323 -8.88 8.90 -12.88
CA LYS A 323 -9.28 10.25 -13.31
C LYS A 323 -8.32 11.37 -12.87
N ASP A 324 -7.59 11.16 -11.78
CA ASP A 324 -6.64 12.12 -11.23
C ASP A 324 -5.20 11.90 -11.70
N TRP A 325 -4.90 10.94 -12.59
CA TRP A 325 -3.53 10.70 -13.06
C TRP A 325 -2.82 11.97 -13.61
N PRO A 326 -3.50 12.93 -14.28
CA PRO A 326 -2.84 14.14 -14.79
C PRO A 326 -2.28 15.06 -13.72
N VAL A 327 -2.84 15.05 -12.49
CA VAL A 327 -2.37 15.93 -11.40
C VAL A 327 -0.92 15.64 -11.00
N PHE A 328 -0.44 14.42 -11.28
CA PHE A 328 0.92 13.99 -10.97
C PHE A 328 1.92 14.27 -12.10
N VAL A 329 1.49 14.84 -13.22
CA VAL A 329 2.35 15.14 -14.38
C VAL A 329 2.84 16.58 -14.30
N ARG A 330 4.17 16.78 -14.18
CA ARG A 330 4.78 18.12 -14.14
C ARG A 330 5.42 18.54 -15.47
N GLY A 331 5.46 17.62 -16.42
CA GLY A 331 6.02 17.78 -17.76
C GLY A 331 6.03 16.46 -18.52
N GLU A 332 6.39 16.50 -19.80
CA GLU A 332 6.36 15.35 -20.69
C GLU A 332 7.33 14.23 -20.32
N ALA A 333 8.35 14.53 -19.51
CA ALA A 333 9.32 13.55 -19.01
C ALA A 333 8.72 12.66 -17.92
N ASP A 334 7.65 13.10 -17.24
CA ASP A 334 6.94 12.32 -16.23
C ASP A 334 5.99 11.28 -16.87
N LEU A 335 5.67 11.40 -18.16
CA LEU A 335 4.72 10.49 -18.82
C LEU A 335 5.35 9.12 -19.12
N PRO A 336 4.62 8.00 -18.91
CA PRO A 336 5.12 6.68 -19.27
C PRO A 336 5.48 6.56 -20.76
N LEU A 337 6.68 6.07 -21.05
CA LEU A 337 7.24 6.06 -22.41
C LEU A 337 6.42 5.25 -23.41
N ALA A 338 5.95 4.06 -23.02
CA ALA A 338 5.32 3.10 -23.92
C ALA A 338 4.08 3.66 -24.63
N LYS A 339 3.35 4.57 -23.99
CA LYS A 339 2.10 5.15 -24.47
C LYS A 339 2.09 6.69 -24.42
N LYS A 340 3.27 7.31 -24.47
CA LYS A 340 3.42 8.76 -24.29
C LYS A 340 2.55 9.58 -25.25
N GLU A 341 2.45 9.18 -26.51
CA GLU A 341 1.61 9.87 -27.51
C GLU A 341 0.11 9.77 -27.18
N GLU A 342 -0.36 8.60 -26.73
CA GLU A 342 -1.74 8.38 -26.27
C GLU A 342 -2.05 9.33 -25.11
N TYR A 343 -1.15 9.43 -24.13
CA TYR A 343 -1.33 10.28 -22.96
C TYR A 343 -1.30 11.77 -23.29
N LEU A 344 -0.41 12.22 -24.18
CA LEU A 344 -0.39 13.61 -24.62
C LEU A 344 -1.69 14.00 -25.33
N ARG A 345 -2.27 13.09 -26.11
CA ARG A 345 -3.60 13.29 -26.71
C ARG A 345 -4.70 13.38 -25.66
N ILE A 346 -4.72 12.46 -24.68
CA ILE A 346 -5.70 12.49 -23.58
C ILE A 346 -5.62 13.82 -22.80
N LEU A 347 -4.40 14.30 -22.48
CA LEU A 347 -4.22 15.58 -21.78
C LEU A 347 -4.79 16.76 -22.58
N LYS A 348 -4.62 16.75 -23.90
CA LYS A 348 -5.14 17.80 -24.79
C LYS A 348 -6.65 17.71 -24.99
N GLU A 349 -7.15 16.51 -25.32
CA GLU A 349 -8.54 16.26 -25.70
C GLU A 349 -9.49 16.27 -24.48
N ASP A 350 -9.11 15.60 -23.38
CA ASP A 350 -10.01 15.36 -22.25
C ASP A 350 -9.79 16.34 -21.08
N TYR A 351 -8.56 16.85 -20.92
CA TYR A 351 -8.19 17.75 -19.80
C TYR A 351 -7.91 19.19 -20.25
N GLY A 352 -7.97 19.49 -21.55
CA GLY A 352 -7.82 20.84 -22.09
C GLY A 352 -6.43 21.43 -21.95
N TRP A 353 -5.38 20.60 -21.83
CA TRP A 353 -4.00 21.08 -21.75
C TRP A 353 -3.50 21.59 -23.10
N ASP A 354 -2.63 22.60 -23.07
CA ASP A 354 -1.96 23.07 -24.28
C ASP A 354 -0.74 22.19 -24.56
N VAL A 355 -0.87 21.37 -25.60
CA VAL A 355 0.12 20.36 -25.99
C VAL A 355 0.42 20.46 -27.47
N ASP A 356 1.71 20.60 -27.77
CA ASP A 356 2.25 20.43 -29.12
C ASP A 356 2.48 18.94 -29.36
N LEU A 357 1.59 18.34 -30.16
CA LEU A 357 1.64 16.91 -30.48
C LEU A 357 2.78 16.56 -31.45
N GLU A 358 3.23 17.49 -32.28
CA GLU A 358 4.35 17.28 -33.21
C GLU A 358 5.67 17.32 -32.46
N ALA A 359 5.87 18.34 -31.62
CA ALA A 359 7.05 18.44 -30.77
C ALA A 359 7.01 17.52 -29.54
N LYS A 360 5.85 16.89 -29.25
CA LYS A 360 5.58 16.05 -28.08
C LYS A 360 5.87 16.78 -26.76
N LYS A 361 5.49 18.05 -26.68
CA LYS A 361 5.77 18.95 -25.56
C LYS A 361 4.50 19.50 -24.93
N ILE A 362 4.52 19.58 -23.60
CA ILE A 362 3.44 20.21 -22.82
C ILE A 362 3.81 21.69 -22.64
N ILE A 363 2.96 22.59 -23.10
CA ILE A 363 3.16 24.05 -23.04
C ILE A 363 2.57 24.59 -21.73
N SER A 364 1.31 24.25 -21.44
CA SER A 364 0.61 24.61 -20.21
C SER A 364 -0.41 23.55 -19.79
N GLY A 365 -0.76 23.52 -18.50
CA GLY A 365 -1.66 22.52 -17.92
C GLY A 365 -1.24 22.02 -16.54
N PRO A 366 0.01 21.58 -16.33
CA PRO A 366 0.48 21.11 -15.03
C PRO A 366 0.29 22.13 -13.89
N ILE A 367 -0.06 21.65 -12.69
CA ILE A 367 -0.18 22.50 -11.48
C ILE A 367 1.14 23.20 -11.13
N ARG A 368 2.27 22.56 -11.49
CA ARG A 368 3.62 23.10 -11.37
C ARG A 368 4.55 22.41 -12.35
N LYS A 369 5.67 23.06 -12.66
CA LYS A 369 6.76 22.46 -13.45
C LYS A 369 7.68 21.62 -12.56
N MET A 370 8.42 20.71 -13.19
CA MET A 370 9.47 19.97 -12.51
C MET A 370 10.62 20.91 -12.12
N ASP A 371 10.99 20.90 -10.84
CA ASP A 371 12.18 21.56 -10.31
C ASP A 371 13.03 20.54 -9.57
N VAL A 372 14.24 20.31 -10.09
CA VAL A 372 15.20 19.33 -9.55
C VAL A 372 15.73 19.74 -8.18
N GLY A 373 15.80 21.04 -7.90
CA GLY A 373 16.30 21.56 -6.63
C GLY A 373 15.23 21.75 -5.56
N PHE A 374 13.95 21.49 -5.87
CA PHE A 374 12.84 21.73 -4.95
C PHE A 374 13.06 21.09 -3.58
N ASP A 375 13.10 21.92 -2.53
CA ASP A 375 13.28 21.48 -1.15
C ASP A 375 11.99 21.63 -0.35
N ALA A 376 11.03 20.74 -0.65
CA ALA A 376 9.71 20.72 -0.02
C ALA A 376 9.79 20.49 1.49
N THR A 377 9.15 21.38 2.26
CA THR A 377 8.95 21.22 3.69
C THR A 377 7.64 21.84 4.16
N ASN A 378 7.03 21.24 5.18
CA ASN A 378 5.88 21.79 5.92
C ASN A 378 6.32 22.60 7.15
N LEU A 379 7.63 22.68 7.43
CA LEU A 379 8.16 23.23 8.66
C LEU A 379 8.79 24.61 8.42
N GLU A 380 8.15 25.65 8.97
CA GLU A 380 8.65 27.04 8.87
C GLU A 380 10.01 27.22 9.53
N GLU A 381 10.30 26.45 10.58
CA GLU A 381 11.58 26.45 11.30
C GLU A 381 12.78 25.97 10.47
N LEU A 382 12.54 25.29 9.33
CA LEU A 382 13.58 24.85 8.41
C LEU A 382 13.86 25.86 7.29
N LEU A 383 13.05 26.92 7.20
CA LEU A 383 13.24 27.96 6.21
C LEU A 383 14.45 28.80 6.59
N LYS A 384 15.27 29.15 5.60
CA LYS A 384 16.35 30.11 5.83
C LYS A 384 15.71 31.43 6.21
N GLU A 385 16.04 31.98 7.39
CA GLU A 385 15.78 33.38 7.66
C GLU A 385 16.35 34.19 6.49
N ASN A 386 15.51 34.94 5.80
CA ASN A 386 15.94 35.95 4.85
C ASN A 386 16.81 36.96 5.61
N LYS A 387 18.12 36.70 5.65
CA LYS A 387 19.12 37.67 6.09
C LYS A 387 19.38 38.71 5.03
#